data_AF-X1EDU0-F1
#
_entry.id   AF-X1EDU0-F1
#
_cell.length_a   1.000
_cell.length_b   1.000
_cell.length_c   1.000
_cell.angle_alpha   90.00
_cell.angle_beta   90.00
_cell.angle_gamma   90.00
#
_symmetry.space_group_name_H-M   'P 1'
#
loop_
_entity.id
_entity.type
_entity.pdbx_description
1 polymer ?
#
loop_
_entity_poly.entity_id
_entity_poly.type
_entity_poly.pdbx_seq_one_letter_code
_entity_poly.pdbx_strand_id
1 'polypeptide(L)' 'MTINAPTSVLLAMYIVVGEKQGVKPEQLIGTVQNDILKEYVARGTYIFPPKPSLRLVADVIEYCSKNLPRFNTIS' A
#
# COMPACT_ATOMS: atom_id res chain seq x y z
N MET A 1 3.47 0.23 7.99
CA MET A 1 3.18 1.66 7.73
C MET A 1 1.68 1.89 7.88
N THR A 2 1.29 2.72 8.84
CA THR A 2 -0.11 3.11 9.10
C THR A 2 -0.54 4.18 8.09
N ILE A 3 -0.94 3.75 6.89
CA ILE A 3 -1.28 4.63 5.77
C ILE A 3 -2.40 4.02 4.92
N ASN A 4 -3.34 4.85 4.41
CA ASN A 4 -4.46 4.39 3.59
C ASN A 4 -4.58 5.16 2.26
N ALA A 5 -5.14 6.37 2.26
CA ALA A 5 -5.46 7.06 1.01
C ALA A 5 -4.26 7.28 0.06
N PRO A 6 -3.03 7.60 0.55
CA PRO A 6 -1.86 7.69 -0.31
C PRO A 6 -0.96 6.43 -0.29
N THR A 7 -1.48 5.25 0.08
CA THR A 7 -0.68 4.02 0.24
C THR A 7 0.19 3.72 -0.97
N SER A 8 -0.35 3.82 -2.18
CA SER A 8 0.38 3.52 -3.42
C SER A 8 1.65 4.36 -3.56
N VAL A 9 1.56 5.65 -3.24
CA VAL A 9 2.69 6.59 -3.32
C VAL A 9 3.74 6.26 -2.26
N LEU A 10 3.33 6.08 -1.00
CA LEU A 10 4.28 5.80 0.08
C LEU A 10 4.92 4.42 -0.05
N LEU A 11 4.19 3.43 -0.56
CA LEU A 11 4.75 2.12 -0.85
C LEU A 11 5.78 2.20 -1.98
N ALA A 12 5.52 2.97 -3.05
CA ALA A 12 6.50 3.19 -4.11
C ALA A 12 7.78 3.87 -3.56
N MET A 13 7.63 4.88 -2.71
CA MET A 13 8.78 5.51 -2.03
C MET A 13 9.55 4.52 -1.16
N TYR A 14 8.84 3.66 -0.41
CA TYR A 14 9.46 2.64 0.42
C TYR A 14 10.27 1.63 -0.40
N ILE A 15 9.73 1.17 -1.54
CA ILE A 15 10.44 0.27 -2.47
C ILE A 15 11.73 0.92 -2.96
N VAL A 16 11.68 2.18 -3.43
CA VAL A 16 12.84 2.91 -3.94
C VAL A 16 13.91 3.12 -2.86
N VAL A 17 13.51 3.30 -1.60
CA VAL A 17 14.46 3.35 -0.47
C VAL A 17 15.16 2.00 -0.29
N GLY A 18 14.42 0.89 -0.38
CA GLY A 18 14.99 -0.47 -0.33
C GLY A 18 16.00 -0.70 -1.45
N GLU A 19 15.66 -0.34 -2.68
CA GLU A 19 16.55 -0.43 -3.85
C GLU A 19 17.84 0.37 -3.64
N LYS A 20 17.75 1.61 -3.13
CA LYS A 20 18.91 2.45 -2.80
C LYS A 20 19.81 1.82 -1.72
N GLN A 21 19.25 0.99 -0.85
CA GLN A 21 19.99 0.26 0.19
C GLN A 21 20.50 -1.11 -0.30
N GLY A 22 20.30 -1.45 -1.58
CA GLY A 22 20.71 -2.74 -2.14
C GLY A 22 19.78 -3.91 -1.77
N VAL A 23 18.59 -3.63 -1.24
CA VAL A 23 17.58 -4.64 -0.91
C VAL A 23 16.72 -4.89 -2.14
N LYS A 24 16.61 -6.15 -2.57
CA LYS A 24 15.77 -6.51 -3.72
C LYS A 24 14.28 -6.49 -3.33
N PRO A 25 13.35 -6.16 -4.25
CA PRO A 25 11.92 -6.14 -3.97
C PRO A 25 11.38 -7.41 -3.30
N GLU A 26 11.81 -8.59 -3.74
CA GLU A 26 11.39 -9.88 -3.19
C GLU A 26 11.85 -10.14 -1.75
N GLN A 27 12.80 -9.35 -1.25
CA GLN A 27 13.30 -9.41 0.12
C GLN A 27 12.59 -8.44 1.05
N LEU A 28 11.80 -7.49 0.52
CA LEU A 28 11.09 -6.51 1.33
C LEU A 28 9.98 -7.17 2.13
N ILE A 29 9.98 -6.94 3.43
CA ILE A 29 8.98 -7.44 4.38
C ILE A 29 8.38 -6.22 5.06
N GLY A 30 7.05 -6.21 5.17
CA GLY A 30 6.36 -5.13 5.84
C GLY A 30 4.86 -5.27 5.68
N THR A 31 4.16 -4.25 6.16
CA THR A 31 2.70 -4.16 6.10
C THR A 31 2.31 -2.72 5.80
N VAL A 32 1.35 -2.51 4.91
CA VAL A 32 0.59 -1.25 4.80
C VAL A 32 -0.81 -1.47 5.35
N GLN A 33 -1.46 -0.42 5.89
CA GLN A 33 -2.87 -0.55 6.26
C GLN A 33 -3.74 -0.72 5.01
N ASN A 34 -3.71 0.22 4.07
CA ASN A 34 -4.41 0.11 2.78
C ASN A 34 -5.91 -0.25 2.86
N ASP A 35 -6.53 -0.13 4.04
CA ASP A 35 -7.96 -0.35 4.22
C ASP A 35 -8.66 1.00 4.16
N ILE A 36 -9.24 1.28 2.98
CA ILE A 36 -9.99 2.50 2.74
C ILE A 36 -11.42 2.42 3.30
N LEU A 37 -11.98 1.22 3.50
CA LEU A 37 -13.37 1.10 3.94
C LEU A 37 -13.54 1.66 5.36
N LYS A 38 -12.59 1.37 6.27
CA LYS A 38 -12.60 1.98 7.61
C LYS A 38 -12.44 3.49 7.60
N GLU A 39 -11.82 4.06 6.55
CA GLU A 39 -11.70 5.52 6.43
C GLU A 39 -13.05 6.17 6.17
N TYR A 40 -13.91 5.55 5.36
CA TYR A 40 -15.26 6.08 5.13
C TYR A 40 -16.20 5.86 6.32
N VAL A 41 -16.05 4.73 7.03
CA VAL A 41 -17.00 4.35 8.09
C VAL A 41 -16.65 4.93 9.46
N ALA A 42 -15.36 5.16 9.76
CA ALA A 42 -14.94 5.50 11.13
C ALA A 42 -13.87 6.60 11.24
N ARG A 43 -12.89 6.64 10.34
CA ARG A 43 -11.65 7.42 10.59
C ARG A 43 -11.57 8.75 9.82
N GLY A 44 -12.23 8.88 8.69
CA GLY A 44 -12.37 10.14 7.96
C GLY A 44 -11.11 10.64 7.22
N THR A 45 -10.06 9.81 7.05
CA THR A 45 -8.80 10.24 6.38
C THR A 45 -8.72 9.84 4.91
N TYR A 46 -9.86 9.76 4.22
CA TYR A 46 -9.91 9.50 2.78
C TYR A 46 -9.58 10.75 1.96
N ILE A 47 -9.01 10.57 0.77
CA ILE A 47 -8.70 11.65 -0.19
C ILE A 47 -9.63 11.57 -1.42
N PHE A 48 -9.90 10.37 -1.92
CA PHE A 48 -10.70 10.15 -3.12
C PHE A 48 -12.09 9.58 -2.77
N PRO A 49 -13.06 9.59 -3.72
CA PRO A 49 -14.32 8.87 -3.56
C PRO A 49 -14.14 7.33 -3.43
N PRO A 50 -15.14 6.58 -2.94
CA PRO A 50 -14.98 5.14 -2.63
C PRO A 50 -14.51 4.28 -3.81
N LYS A 51 -15.11 4.45 -4.99
CA LYS A 51 -14.78 3.64 -6.17
C LYS A 51 -13.32 3.78 -6.62
N PRO A 52 -12.78 5.00 -6.86
CA PRO A 52 -11.37 5.15 -7.22
C PRO A 52 -10.41 4.74 -6.09
N SER A 53 -10.79 4.92 -4.81
CA SER A 53 -9.95 4.42 -3.72
C SER A 53 -9.85 2.89 -3.68
N LEU A 54 -10.97 2.18 -3.85
CA LEU A 54 -10.97 0.72 -3.92
C LEU A 54 -10.15 0.21 -5.12
N ARG A 55 -10.18 0.92 -6.25
CA ARG A 55 -9.29 0.64 -7.39
C ARG A 55 -7.82 0.71 -6.96
N LEU A 56 -7.41 1.78 -6.26
CA LEU A 56 -6.04 1.95 -5.79
C LEU A 56 -5.64 0.86 -4.78
N VAL A 57 -6.54 0.46 -3.88
CA VAL A 57 -6.32 -0.66 -2.96
C VAL A 57 -6.04 -1.95 -3.74
N ALA A 58 -6.87 -2.26 -4.74
CA ALA A 58 -6.71 -3.44 -5.59
C ALA A 58 -5.41 -3.40 -6.42
N ASP A 59 -5.06 -2.25 -7.00
CA ASP A 59 -3.81 -2.07 -7.75
C ASP A 59 -2.58 -2.35 -6.87
N VAL A 60 -2.59 -1.92 -5.60
CA VAL A 60 -1.52 -2.21 -4.62
C VAL A 60 -1.43 -3.71 -4.32
N ILE A 61 -2.57 -4.37 -4.11
CA ILE A 61 -2.61 -5.82 -3.88
C ILE A 61 -2.04 -6.58 -5.08
N GLU A 62 -2.49 -6.23 -6.29
CA GLU A 62 -2.02 -6.85 -7.53
C GLU A 62 -0.51 -6.65 -7.72
N TYR A 63 -0.02 -5.42 -7.59
CA TYR A 63 1.40 -5.13 -7.74
C TYR A 63 2.27 -5.93 -6.76
N CYS A 64 1.90 -5.95 -5.48
CA CYS A 64 2.66 -6.66 -4.46
C CYS A 64 2.63 -8.18 -4.66
N SER A 65 1.50 -8.75 -5.11
CA SER A 65 1.43 -10.19 -5.39
C SER A 65 2.44 -10.64 -6.45
N LYS A 66 2.80 -9.76 -7.38
CA LYS A 66 3.74 -10.04 -8.48
C LYS A 66 5.18 -9.69 -8.13
N ASN A 67 5.40 -8.64 -7.33
CA ASN A 67 6.72 -8.04 -7.14
C ASN A 67 7.25 -8.09 -5.69
N LEU A 68 6.36 -8.17 -4.70
CA LEU A 68 6.66 -8.11 -3.26
C LEU A 68 6.02 -9.29 -2.50
N PRO A 69 6.40 -10.55 -2.79
CA PRO A 69 5.72 -11.75 -2.28
C PRO A 69 5.72 -11.90 -0.75
N ARG A 70 6.53 -11.11 -0.04
CA ARG A 70 6.67 -11.15 1.43
C ARG A 70 6.03 -9.94 2.14
N PHE A 71 5.29 -9.12 1.40
CA PHE A 71 4.73 -7.87 1.91
C PHE A 71 3.22 -8.00 2.14
N ASN A 72 2.74 -7.63 3.34
CA ASN A 72 1.32 -7.63 3.66
C ASN A 72 0.66 -6.36 3.09
N THR A 73 -0.30 -6.56 2.19
CA THR A 73 -0.87 -5.48 1.38
C THR A 73 -2.07 -4.78 2.01
N ILE A 74 -2.57 -5.30 3.13
CA ILE A 74 -3.73 -4.76 3.84
C ILE A 74 -3.66 -5.14 5.33
N SER A 75 -4.14 -4.27 6.22
CA SER A 75 -4.25 -4.48 7.67
C SER A 75 -5.37 -3.67 8.29
#